data_AF-A0A0S0ZLK0-F1
#
_entry.id   AF-A0A0S0ZLK0-F1
#
_cell.length_a   1.000
_cell.length_b   1.000
_cell.length_c   1.000
_cell.angle_alpha   90.00
_cell.angle_beta   90.00
_cell.angle_gamma   90.00
#
_symmetry.space_group_name_H-M   'P 1'
#
loop_
_entity.id
_entity.type
_entity.pdbx_description
1 polymer ?
#
loop_
_entity_poly.entity_id
_entity_poly.type
_entity_poly.pdbx_seq_one_letter_code
_entity_poly.pdbx_strand_id
1 'polypeptide(L)'
;KSQYRIRLEEKQKLRFHYGLTERQLLKYVRIARKAKGSTGQVLLQLLEMRLDNILFRLGMSSTIPGARQLVNHRHILVNGGIVDIPSYRCKPRDIITVRDEQKSRVLIQNSLDS
;
A
#
# COMPACT_ATOMS: atom_id res chain seq x y z
N LYS A 1 1.24 13.72 -28.79
CA LYS A 1 1.66 14.11 -27.42
C LYS A 1 3.19 14.12 -27.36
N SER A 2 3.81 15.05 -26.62
CA SER A 2 5.27 15.05 -26.45
C SER A 2 5.74 13.83 -25.64
N GLN A 3 6.95 13.35 -25.88
CA GLN A 3 7.56 12.24 -25.13
C GLN A 3 7.62 12.53 -23.61
N TYR A 4 7.84 13.80 -23.25
CA TYR A 4 7.79 14.25 -21.85
C TYR A 4 6.40 14.06 -21.24
N ARG A 5 5.34 14.46 -21.95
CA ARG A 5 3.96 14.34 -21.46
C ARG A 5 3.57 12.89 -21.19
N ILE A 6 3.98 11.97 -22.07
CA ILE A 6 3.70 10.53 -21.91
C ILE A 6 4.36 10.01 -20.62
N ARG A 7 5.64 10.31 -20.39
CA ARG A 7 6.37 9.89 -19.17
C ARG A 7 5.77 10.50 -17.90
N LEU A 8 5.33 11.76 -17.98
CA LEU A 8 4.67 12.44 -16.87
C LEU A 8 3.34 11.78 -16.53
N GLU A 9 2.50 11.46 -17.52
CA GLU A 9 1.22 10.77 -17.32
C GLU A 9 1.42 9.40 -16.65
N GLU A 10 2.40 8.60 -17.09
CA GLU A 10 2.72 7.31 -16.45
C GLU A 10 3.17 7.47 -14.98
N LYS A 11 4.00 8.49 -14.68
CA LYS A 11 4.36 8.81 -13.30
C LYS A 11 3.12 9.15 -12.46
N GLN A 12 2.19 9.93 -13.01
CA GLN A 12 0.98 10.33 -12.29
C GLN A 12 0.05 9.15 -12.02
N LYS A 13 -0.12 8.22 -12.97
CA LYS A 13 -0.91 6.98 -12.77
C LYS A 13 -0.41 6.20 -11.55
N LEU A 14 0.90 5.96 -11.48
CA LEU A 14 1.55 5.32 -10.34
C LEU A 14 1.31 6.08 -9.03
N ARG A 15 1.47 7.40 -9.06
CA ARG A 15 1.30 8.23 -7.86
C ARG A 15 -0.12 8.15 -7.31
N PHE A 16 -1.13 8.26 -8.17
CA PHE A 16 -2.53 8.24 -7.76
C PHE A 16 -2.99 6.84 -7.36
N HIS A 17 -2.59 5.81 -8.10
CA HIS A 17 -2.94 4.43 -7.79
C HIS A 17 -2.52 4.08 -6.36
N TYR A 18 -1.25 4.26 -6.00
CA TYR A 18 -0.77 3.95 -4.65
C TYR A 18 -0.95 5.09 -3.62
N GLY A 19 -1.63 6.18 -4.00
CA GLY A 19 -1.84 7.36 -3.17
C GLY A 19 -0.56 8.03 -2.64
N LEU A 20 0.56 7.96 -3.35
CA LEU A 20 1.87 8.41 -2.84
C LEU A 20 2.07 9.90 -3.03
N THR A 21 2.87 10.53 -2.17
CA THR A 21 3.41 11.87 -2.47
C THR A 21 4.59 11.76 -3.44
N GLU A 22 4.90 12.83 -4.18
CA GLU A 22 6.07 12.81 -5.09
C GLU A 22 7.38 12.54 -4.34
N ARG A 23 7.51 13.10 -3.12
CA ARG A 23 8.68 12.88 -2.25
C ARG A 23 8.82 11.39 -1.87
N GLN A 24 7.72 10.72 -1.53
CA GLN A 24 7.73 9.30 -1.25
C GLN A 24 8.09 8.47 -2.49
N LEU A 25 7.48 8.77 -3.65
CA LEU A 25 7.80 8.09 -4.90
C LEU A 25 9.29 8.22 -5.27
N LEU A 26 9.86 9.42 -5.14
CA LEU A 26 11.30 9.65 -5.35
C LEU A 26 12.16 8.81 -4.41
N LYS A 27 11.77 8.66 -3.14
CA LYS A 27 12.46 7.78 -2.18
C LYS A 27 12.45 6.33 -2.65
N TYR A 28 11.31 5.80 -3.10
CA TYR A 28 11.22 4.44 -3.63
C TYR A 28 12.07 4.24 -4.88
N VAL A 29 12.08 5.20 -5.81
CA VAL A 29 12.92 5.15 -7.01
C VAL A 29 14.41 5.10 -6.64
N ARG A 30 14.84 5.90 -5.66
CA ARG A 30 16.24 5.86 -5.17
C ARG A 30 16.60 4.51 -4.56
N ILE A 31 15.68 3.87 -3.83
CA ILE A 31 15.90 2.53 -3.27
C ILE A 31 15.96 1.49 -4.40
N ALA A 32 15.02 1.55 -5.36
CA ALA A 32 14.97 0.62 -6.48
C ALA A 32 16.20 0.72 -7.40
N ARG A 33 16.78 1.92 -7.58
CA ARG A 33 18.04 2.12 -8.32
C ARG A 33 19.25 1.51 -7.64
N LYS A 34 19.24 1.40 -6.30
CA LYS A 34 20.33 0.78 -5.53
C LYS A 34 20.23 -0.74 -5.46
N ALA A 35 19.04 -1.30 -5.69
CA ALA A 35 18.84 -2.73 -5.70
C ALA A 35 19.45 -3.36 -6.96
N LYS A 36 19.94 -4.59 -6.83
CA LYS A 36 20.38 -5.40 -7.98
C LYS A 36 19.15 -5.84 -8.77
N GLY A 37 19.18 -5.69 -10.09
CA GLY A 37 18.11 -6.12 -11.00
C GLY A 37 17.41 -4.97 -11.73
N SER A 38 16.26 -5.26 -12.37
CA SER A 38 15.49 -4.26 -13.10
C SER A 38 14.84 -3.24 -12.16
N THR A 39 15.25 -1.98 -12.25
CA THR A 39 14.75 -0.90 -11.40
C THR A 39 13.23 -0.76 -11.44
N GLY A 40 12.60 -0.98 -12.61
CA GLY A 40 11.14 -0.89 -12.77
C GLY A 40 10.41 -1.98 -11.99
N GLN A 41 10.89 -3.24 -12.08
CA GLN A 41 10.32 -4.36 -11.36
C GLN A 41 10.48 -4.21 -9.85
N VAL A 42 11.68 -3.82 -9.40
CA VAL A 42 11.94 -3.57 -7.98
C VAL A 42 11.04 -2.44 -7.48
N LEU A 43 10.89 -1.35 -8.22
CA LEU A 43 10.00 -0.26 -7.83
C LEU A 43 8.57 -0.76 -7.60
N LEU A 44 8.01 -1.49 -8.55
CA LEU A 44 6.65 -2.04 -8.42
C LEU A 44 6.54 -3.00 -7.24
N GLN A 45 7.52 -3.87 -7.04
CA GLN A 45 7.57 -4.76 -5.87
C GLN A 45 7.55 -3.97 -4.56
N LEU A 46 8.32 -2.88 -4.45
CA LEU A 46 8.35 -2.04 -3.25
C LEU A 46 7.01 -1.35 -2.98
N LEU A 47 6.24 -1.04 -4.02
CA LEU A 47 4.94 -0.40 -3.90
C LEU A 47 3.83 -1.41 -3.60
N GLU A 48 3.85 -2.58 -4.23
CA GLU A 48 2.87 -3.64 -4.00
C GLU A 48 2.99 -4.25 -2.60
N MET A 49 4.20 -4.29 -2.02
CA MET A 49 4.45 -4.82 -0.66
C MET A 49 4.04 -3.87 0.48
N ARG A 50 3.40 -2.74 0.19
CA ARG A 50 2.92 -1.82 1.23
C ARG A 50 1.67 -2.37 1.90
N LEU A 51 1.54 -2.16 3.20
CA LEU A 51 0.40 -2.63 3.99
C LEU A 51 -0.94 -2.10 3.46
N ASP A 52 -1.03 -0.80 3.14
CA ASP A 52 -2.26 -0.23 2.58
C ASP A 52 -2.70 -0.89 1.27
N ASN A 53 -1.74 -1.15 0.39
CA ASN A 53 -1.99 -1.80 -0.88
C ASN A 53 -2.36 -3.29 -0.71
N ILE A 54 -1.71 -4.00 0.20
CA ILE A 54 -2.04 -5.40 0.50
C ILE A 54 -3.47 -5.52 1.04
N LEU A 55 -3.87 -4.65 1.98
CA LEU A 55 -5.23 -4.65 2.53
C LEU A 55 -6.29 -4.39 1.46
N PHE A 56 -6.02 -3.46 0.55
CA PHE A 56 -6.88 -3.20 -0.61
C PHE A 56 -6.95 -4.43 -1.55
N ARG A 57 -5.81 -5.05 -1.87
CA ARG A 57 -5.74 -6.26 -2.71
C ARG A 57 -6.45 -7.47 -2.10
N LEU A 58 -6.45 -7.57 -0.77
CA LEU A 58 -7.15 -8.63 -0.02
C LEU A 58 -8.65 -8.40 0.12
N GLY A 59 -9.19 -7.27 -0.37
CA GLY A 59 -10.61 -6.93 -0.23
C GLY A 59 -11.01 -6.46 1.18
N MET A 60 -10.06 -6.27 2.10
CA MET A 60 -10.35 -5.75 3.44
C MET A 60 -10.77 -4.27 3.43
N SER A 61 -10.61 -3.59 2.30
CA SER A 61 -11.17 -2.27 2.04
C SER A 61 -11.41 -2.08 0.55
N SER A 62 -12.52 -1.43 0.19
CA SER A 62 -12.90 -1.19 -1.20
C SER A 62 -12.03 -0.14 -1.92
N THR A 63 -11.27 0.69 -1.19
CA THR A 63 -10.40 1.72 -1.77
C THR A 63 -9.09 1.86 -1.00
N ILE A 64 -8.03 2.31 -1.67
CA ILE A 64 -6.71 2.53 -1.04
C ILE A 64 -6.76 3.61 0.06
N PRO A 65 -7.47 4.75 -0.10
CA PRO A 65 -7.68 5.70 0.99
C PRO A 65 -8.40 5.06 2.20
N GLY A 66 -9.39 4.20 1.96
CA GLY A 66 -10.06 3.45 3.03
C GLY A 66 -9.12 2.50 3.77
N ALA A 67 -8.29 1.75 3.04
CA ALA A 67 -7.27 0.88 3.63
C ALA A 67 -6.29 1.67 4.51
N ARG A 68 -5.88 2.87 4.07
CA ARG A 68 -5.02 3.76 4.87
C ARG A 68 -5.70 4.23 6.14
N GLN A 69 -7.00 4.53 6.08
CA GLN A 69 -7.77 4.90 7.25
C GLN A 69 -7.79 3.75 8.26
N LEU A 70 -8.05 2.51 7.82
CA LEU A 70 -8.03 1.34 8.70
C LEU A 70 -6.69 1.18 9.42
N VAL A 71 -5.58 1.36 8.70
CA VAL A 71 -4.23 1.29 9.28
C VAL A 71 -4.01 2.45 10.27
N ASN A 72 -4.22 3.70 9.87
CA ASN A 72 -4.00 4.87 10.72
C ASN A 72 -4.81 4.83 12.02
N HIS A 73 -6.02 4.25 11.97
CA HIS A 73 -6.91 4.10 13.12
C HIS A 73 -6.64 2.83 13.97
N ARG A 74 -5.53 2.12 13.73
CA ARG A 74 -5.08 0.97 14.54
C ARG A 74 -6.05 -0.22 14.52
N HIS A 75 -6.72 -0.45 13.40
CA HIS A 75 -7.60 -1.62 13.21
C HIS A 75 -6.85 -2.87 12.76
N ILE A 76 -5.59 -2.72 12.32
CA ILE A 76 -4.79 -3.79 11.71
C ILE A 76 -3.63 -4.18 12.62
N LEU A 77 -3.42 -5.49 12.71
CA LEU A 77 -2.31 -6.13 13.41
C LEU A 77 -1.44 -6.84 12.37
N VAL A 78 -0.11 -6.74 12.51
CA VAL A 78 0.86 -7.53 11.75
C VAL A 78 1.68 -8.34 12.73
N ASN A 79 1.69 -9.67 12.59
CA ASN A 79 2.36 -10.59 13.51
C ASN A 79 1.96 -10.37 14.97
N GLY A 80 0.69 -10.02 15.23
CA GLY A 80 0.14 -9.75 16.56
C GLY A 80 0.42 -8.34 17.12
N GLY A 81 1.26 -7.53 16.46
CA GLY A 81 1.54 -6.15 16.84
C GLY A 81 0.69 -5.13 16.10
N ILE A 82 0.28 -4.05 16.76
CA ILE A 82 -0.45 -2.93 16.12
C ILE A 82 0.49 -2.19 15.16
N VAL A 83 0.06 -2.04 13.91
CA VAL A 83 0.76 -1.24 12.90
C VAL A 83 -0.15 -0.10 12.46
N ASP A 84 0.28 1.14 12.71
CA ASP A 84 -0.43 2.37 12.33
C ASP A 84 0.21 3.13 11.16
N ILE A 85 1.16 2.49 10.46
CA ILE A 85 1.90 3.08 9.34
C ILE A 85 1.44 2.42 8.03
N PRO A 86 0.69 3.12 7.15
CA PRO A 86 0.21 2.56 5.89
C PRO A 86 1.35 2.19 4.92
N SER A 87 2.47 2.92 5.02
CA SER A 87 3.69 2.62 4.25
C SER A 87 4.54 1.48 4.81
N TYR A 88 4.07 0.76 5.83
CA TYR A 88 4.75 -0.41 6.35
C TYR A 88 4.98 -1.42 5.22
N ARG A 89 6.21 -1.92 5.11
CA ARG A 89 6.58 -2.89 4.09
C ARG A 89 6.40 -4.28 4.67
N CYS A 90 5.35 -4.97 4.25
CA CYS A 90 5.10 -6.34 4.65
C CYS A 90 6.16 -7.24 4.03
N LYS A 91 6.61 -8.23 4.79
CA LYS A 91 7.54 -9.25 4.35
C LYS A 91 6.77 -10.52 4.00
N PRO A 92 7.33 -11.38 3.13
CA PRO A 92 6.79 -12.72 2.97
C PRO A 92 6.67 -13.41 4.34
N ARG A 93 5.57 -14.13 4.54
CA ARG A 93 5.20 -14.79 5.81
C ARG A 93 4.73 -13.88 6.95
N ASP A 94 4.57 -12.58 6.71
CA ASP A 94 3.87 -11.72 7.67
C ASP A 94 2.39 -12.12 7.75
N ILE A 95 1.87 -12.23 8.97
CA ILE A 95 0.47 -12.54 9.26
C ILE A 95 -0.27 -11.23 9.50
N ILE A 96 -1.26 -10.93 8.66
CA ILE A 96 -2.10 -9.73 8.78
C ILE A 96 -3.43 -10.14 9.40
N THR A 97 -3.75 -9.58 10.55
CA THR A 97 -5.00 -9.83 11.27
C THR A 97 -5.72 -8.53 11.63
N VAL A 98 -7.01 -8.65 11.88
CA VAL A 98 -7.85 -7.54 12.35
C VAL A 98 -7.82 -7.51 13.87
N ARG A 99 -7.79 -6.32 14.44
CA ARG A 99 -7.90 -6.13 15.89
C ARG A 99 -9.23 -6.69 16.41
N ASP A 100 -9.20 -7.35 17.57
CA ASP A 100 -10.38 -7.93 18.22
C ASP A 100 -11.26 -6.86 18.89
N GLU A 101 -11.82 -5.98 18.06
CA GLU A 101 -12.82 -5.00 18.44
C GLU A 101 -13.98 -5.09 17.45
N GLN A 102 -15.21 -5.05 17.95
CA GLN A 102 -16.41 -5.20 17.13
C GLN A 102 -16.45 -4.19 15.97
N LYS A 103 -16.05 -2.93 16.22
CA LYS A 103 -15.97 -1.89 15.19
C LYS A 103 -15.02 -2.26 14.05
N SER A 104 -13.83 -2.78 14.39
CA SER A 104 -12.82 -3.21 13.42
C SER A 104 -13.32 -4.38 12.56
N ARG A 105 -13.96 -5.37 13.19
CA ARG A 105 -14.51 -6.54 12.50
C ARG A 105 -15.64 -6.15 11.54
N VAL A 106 -16.59 -5.33 11.99
CA VAL A 106 -17.73 -4.90 11.16
C VAL A 106 -17.27 -4.13 9.92
N LEU A 107 -16.30 -3.22 10.05
CA LEU A 107 -15.78 -2.44 8.92
C LEU A 107 -15.17 -3.32 7.81
N ILE A 108 -14.42 -4.36 8.22
CA ILE A 108 -13.76 -5.25 7.28
C ILE A 108 -14.76 -6.26 6.70
N GLN A 109 -15.69 -6.77 7.51
CA GLN A 109 -16.75 -7.67 7.06
C GLN A 109 -17.60 -7.01 5.97
N ASN A 110 -18.05 -5.76 6.21
CA ASN A 110 -18.81 -5.00 5.22
C ASN A 110 -18.05 -4.82 3.90
N SER A 111 -16.72 -4.69 3.96
CA SER A 111 -15.88 -4.52 2.78
C SER A 111 -15.69 -5.82 1.99
N LEU A 112 -15.71 -6.97 2.67
CA LEU A 112 -15.59 -8.30 2.05
C LEU A 112 -16.90 -8.77 1.41
N ASP A 113 -18.04 -8.35 1.96
CA ASP A 113 -19.37 -8.72 1.48
C ASP A 113 -19.87 -7.84 0.32
N SER A 114 -19.11 -6.81 -0.06
CA SER A 114 -19.41 -5.87 -1.15
C SER A 114 -18.76 -6.28 -2.47
#